data_AF-A0AAU9PU22-F1
#
_entry.id   AF-A0AAU9PU22-F1
#
_cell.length_a   1.000
_cell.length_b   1.000
_cell.length_c   1.000
_cell.angle_alpha   90.00
_cell.angle_beta   90.00
_cell.angle_gamma   90.00
#
_symmetry.space_group_name_H-M   'P 1'
#
loop_
_entity.id
_entity.type
_entity.pdbx_description
1 polymer ?
#
loop_
_entity_poly.entity_id
_entity_poly.type
_entity_poly.pdbx_seq_one_letter_code
_entity_poly.pdbx_strand_id
1 'polypeptide(L)'
;MVGELALAFVDTISMILRDADGRPDEEVIDEYWANHISRNDSIIVDVCQGQYKSTLVCPVCEKISVTFNSFMYLSLPLQSTTTRTMSVTVFSCDGSAVPTTVTVTVPNQGCCRDLIQALSISCSLKNSEKVFLVEIWNHLIHRFLEDPLMSLSSIKDDDHLSAYKIPKSMKNTKFLLLIHRRQELSTHRVG
;
A
#
# COMPACT_ATOMS: atom_id res chain seq x y z
N MET A 1 -55.90 3.14 -32.78
CA MET A 1 -55.83 4.22 -31.76
C MET A 1 -55.16 3.83 -30.45
N VAL A 2 -54.74 2.57 -30.22
CA VAL A 2 -53.93 2.18 -29.05
C VAL A 2 -52.43 2.02 -29.35
N GLY A 3 -52.02 2.09 -30.63
CA GLY A 3 -50.62 1.93 -31.06
C GLY A 3 -49.80 3.23 -31.15
N GLU A 4 -50.44 4.39 -31.38
CA GLU A 4 -49.73 5.68 -31.51
C GLU A 4 -49.31 6.28 -30.15
N LEU A 5 -50.06 6.01 -29.09
CA LEU A 5 -49.76 6.52 -27.75
C LEU A 5 -48.58 5.79 -27.07
N ALA A 6 -48.33 4.53 -27.42
CA ALA A 6 -47.17 3.78 -26.91
C ALA A 6 -45.86 4.24 -27.55
N LEU A 7 -45.89 4.61 -28.84
CA LEU A 7 -44.74 5.21 -29.54
C LEU A 7 -44.39 6.59 -28.96
N ALA A 8 -45.37 7.44 -28.68
CA ALA A 8 -45.13 8.74 -28.06
C ALA A 8 -44.51 8.65 -26.64
N PHE A 9 -44.83 7.60 -25.87
CA PHE A 9 -44.29 7.42 -24.52
C PHE A 9 -42.84 6.88 -24.53
N VAL A 10 -42.51 6.03 -25.50
CA VAL A 10 -41.13 5.60 -25.74
C VAL A 10 -40.31 6.74 -26.36
N ASP A 11 -40.89 7.55 -27.26
CA ASP A 11 -40.26 8.74 -27.85
C ASP A 11 -39.98 9.86 -26.82
N THR A 12 -40.82 10.00 -25.78
CA THR A 12 -40.60 11.00 -24.72
C THR A 12 -39.53 10.58 -23.71
N ILE A 13 -39.38 9.27 -23.45
CA ILE A 13 -38.25 8.73 -22.67
C ILE A 13 -37.00 8.57 -23.56
N SER A 14 -37.20 8.58 -24.87
CA SER A 14 -36.18 8.61 -25.91
C SER A 14 -35.78 10.02 -26.32
N MET A 15 -35.14 10.72 -25.40
CA MET A 15 -33.92 11.44 -25.77
C MET A 15 -32.79 10.39 -25.87
N ILE A 16 -33.02 9.33 -26.65
CA ILE A 16 -32.02 8.32 -27.00
C ILE A 16 -31.03 9.09 -27.85
N LEU A 17 -29.91 9.43 -27.19
CA LEU A 17 -28.60 9.61 -27.78
C LEU A 17 -28.54 8.87 -29.12
N ARG A 18 -28.58 9.61 -30.23
CA ARG A 18 -28.29 9.01 -31.53
C ARG A 18 -26.88 8.42 -31.43
N ASP A 19 -26.73 7.18 -31.88
CA ASP A 19 -25.42 6.58 -32.05
C ASP A 19 -24.58 7.51 -32.95
N ALA A 20 -23.26 7.50 -32.76
CA ALA A 20 -22.39 8.38 -33.54
C ALA A 20 -22.55 8.15 -35.06
N ASP A 21 -22.96 6.95 -35.50
CA ASP A 21 -23.37 6.62 -36.90
C ASP A 21 -22.45 7.20 -38.00
N GLY A 22 -21.15 7.30 -37.72
CA GLY A 22 -20.14 7.83 -38.66
C GLY A 22 -20.02 9.37 -38.70
N ARG A 23 -20.78 10.10 -37.88
CA ARG A 23 -20.64 11.54 -37.67
C ARG A 23 -19.33 11.88 -36.96
N PRO A 24 -18.78 13.10 -37.16
CA PRO A 24 -17.58 13.53 -36.44
C PRO A 24 -17.86 13.60 -34.93
N ASP A 25 -16.91 13.11 -34.13
CA ASP A 25 -17.06 13.07 -32.66
C ASP A 25 -17.37 14.44 -32.05
N GLU A 26 -16.83 15.52 -32.62
CA GLU A 26 -17.01 16.90 -32.15
C GLU A 26 -18.49 17.31 -32.14
N GLU A 27 -19.21 17.06 -33.23
CA GLU A 27 -20.64 17.34 -33.33
C GLU A 27 -21.45 16.50 -32.33
N VAL A 28 -21.09 15.23 -32.17
CA VAL A 28 -21.77 14.30 -31.25
C VAL A 28 -21.51 14.67 -29.79
N ILE A 29 -20.28 15.10 -29.45
CA ILE A 29 -19.92 15.58 -28.11
C ILE A 29 -20.75 16.80 -27.73
N ASP A 30 -20.88 17.77 -28.64
CA ASP A 30 -21.61 19.00 -28.37
C ASP A 30 -23.12 18.74 -28.20
N GLU A 31 -23.70 17.85 -29.01
CA GLU A 31 -25.09 17.42 -28.85
C GLU A 31 -25.32 16.75 -27.47
N TYR A 32 -24.41 15.84 -27.08
CA TYR A 32 -24.50 15.15 -25.79
C TYR A 32 -24.33 16.13 -24.62
N TRP A 33 -23.44 17.11 -24.76
CA TRP A 33 -23.24 18.15 -23.74
C TRP A 33 -24.44 19.06 -23.60
N ALA A 34 -24.98 19.53 -24.72
CA ALA A 34 -26.16 20.40 -24.73
C ALA A 34 -27.36 19.69 -24.11
N ASN A 35 -27.54 18.41 -24.43
CA ASN A 35 -28.56 17.55 -23.84
C ASN A 35 -28.36 17.39 -22.32
N HIS A 36 -27.13 17.21 -21.86
CA HIS A 36 -26.80 17.12 -20.44
C HIS A 36 -27.06 18.43 -19.69
N ILE A 37 -26.62 19.57 -20.23
CA ILE A 37 -26.84 20.91 -19.67
C ILE A 37 -28.34 21.23 -19.63
N SER A 38 -29.09 20.92 -20.68
CA SER A 38 -30.54 21.20 -20.73
C SER A 38 -31.34 20.58 -19.58
N ARG A 39 -30.81 19.50 -19.00
CA ARG A 39 -31.39 18.78 -17.87
C ARG A 39 -30.78 19.18 -16.52
N ASN A 40 -29.57 19.76 -16.52
CA ASN A 40 -28.74 19.95 -15.32
C ASN A 40 -28.06 21.33 -15.29
N ASP A 41 -28.74 22.40 -15.72
CA ASP A 41 -28.19 23.75 -15.79
C ASP A 41 -27.79 24.28 -14.39
N SER A 42 -26.50 24.27 -14.08
CA SER A 42 -25.96 24.73 -12.79
C SER A 42 -24.46 25.01 -12.84
N ILE A 43 -24.01 25.92 -11.96
CA ILE A 43 -22.59 26.25 -11.78
C ILE A 43 -21.70 25.04 -11.44
N ILE A 44 -22.28 23.99 -10.83
CA ILE A 44 -21.55 22.75 -10.53
C ILE A 44 -21.26 21.96 -11.81
N VAL A 45 -22.19 21.94 -12.76
CA VAL A 45 -21.96 21.30 -14.06
C VAL A 45 -20.87 22.06 -14.83
N ASP A 46 -20.93 23.39 -14.83
CA ASP A 46 -19.97 24.24 -15.54
C ASP A 46 -18.53 24.10 -15.03
N VAL A 47 -18.37 23.96 -13.70
CA VAL A 47 -17.05 24.02 -13.05
C VAL A 47 -16.49 22.64 -12.75
N CYS A 48 -17.34 21.65 -12.46
CA CYS A 48 -16.90 20.37 -11.90
C CYS A 48 -17.13 19.17 -12.82
N GLN A 49 -17.83 19.32 -13.94
CA GLN A 49 -18.13 18.20 -14.82
C GLN A 49 -17.38 18.27 -16.14
N GLY A 50 -17.13 17.10 -16.71
CA GLY A 50 -16.62 16.93 -18.07
C GLY A 50 -17.29 15.73 -18.74
N GLN A 51 -16.85 15.39 -19.95
CA GLN A 51 -17.32 14.21 -20.69
C GLN A 51 -16.19 13.22 -20.98
N TYR A 52 -16.48 11.93 -20.81
CA TYR A 52 -15.65 10.85 -21.33
C TYR A 52 -16.17 10.35 -22.66
N LYS A 53 -15.26 10.09 -23.60
CA LYS A 53 -15.54 9.26 -24.77
C LYS A 53 -15.34 7.79 -24.41
N SER A 54 -16.42 7.01 -24.43
CA SER A 54 -16.39 5.55 -24.28
C SER A 54 -16.68 4.88 -25.62
N THR A 55 -15.72 4.11 -26.11
CA THR A 55 -15.84 3.36 -27.38
C THR A 55 -15.91 1.88 -27.10
N LEU A 56 -17.00 1.24 -27.52
CA LEU A 56 -17.19 -0.20 -27.48
C LEU A 56 -17.16 -0.75 -28.89
N VAL A 57 -16.33 -1.77 -29.12
CA VAL A 57 -16.30 -2.50 -30.39
C VAL A 57 -16.86 -3.89 -30.14
N CYS A 58 -17.93 -4.24 -30.85
CA CYS A 58 -18.48 -5.59 -30.78
C CYS A 58 -17.54 -6.58 -31.49
N PRO A 59 -17.02 -7.61 -30.82
CA PRO A 59 -16.09 -8.56 -31.44
C PRO A 59 -16.77 -9.52 -32.43
N VAL A 60 -18.11 -9.54 -32.52
CA VAL A 60 -18.88 -10.45 -33.38
C VAL A 60 -19.32 -9.78 -34.67
N CYS A 61 -19.86 -8.56 -34.59
CA CYS A 61 -20.41 -7.84 -35.74
C CYS A 61 -19.61 -6.57 -36.11
N GLU A 62 -18.50 -6.31 -35.43
CA GLU A 62 -17.61 -5.16 -35.64
C GLU A 62 -18.30 -3.78 -35.49
N LYS A 63 -19.55 -3.74 -35.02
CA LYS A 63 -20.24 -2.48 -34.73
C LYS A 63 -19.47 -1.71 -33.66
N ILE A 64 -19.13 -0.47 -33.98
CA ILE A 64 -18.53 0.49 -33.06
C ILE A 64 -19.65 1.32 -32.46
N SER A 65 -19.75 1.34 -31.14
CA SER A 65 -20.64 2.23 -30.40
C SER A 65 -19.78 3.22 -29.63
N VAL A 66 -19.99 4.51 -29.89
CA VAL A 66 -19.33 5.61 -29.20
C VAL A 66 -20.38 6.29 -28.34
N THR A 67 -20.07 6.47 -27.06
CA THR A 67 -20.94 7.15 -26.10
C THR A 67 -20.14 8.21 -25.36
N PHE A 68 -20.76 9.37 -25.15
CA PHE A 68 -20.17 10.42 -24.33
C PHE A 68 -20.90 10.51 -22.99
N ASN A 69 -20.16 10.28 -21.89
CA ASN A 69 -20.75 10.21 -20.56
C ASN A 69 -20.22 11.35 -19.69
N SER A 70 -21.13 12.12 -19.10
CA SER A 70 -20.77 13.15 -18.12
C SER A 70 -20.15 12.52 -16.87
N PHE A 71 -19.10 13.14 -16.34
CA PHE A 71 -18.47 12.74 -15.09
C PHE A 71 -18.17 13.94 -14.22
N MET A 72 -18.12 13.73 -12.91
CA MET A 72 -17.70 14.74 -11.92
C MET A 72 -16.42 14.33 -11.17
N TYR A 73 -16.10 13.03 -11.15
CA TYR A 73 -14.99 12.48 -10.39
C TYR A 73 -14.16 11.53 -11.26
N LEU A 74 -12.85 11.58 -11.05
CA LEU A 74 -11.85 10.71 -11.65
C LEU A 74 -11.19 9.88 -10.54
N SER A 75 -11.37 8.57 -10.57
CA SER A 75 -10.60 7.68 -9.69
C SER A 75 -9.16 7.63 -10.18
N LEU A 76 -8.23 8.16 -9.38
CA LEU A 76 -6.79 8.05 -9.64
C LEU A 76 -6.20 6.94 -8.77
N PRO A 77 -5.31 6.09 -9.31
CA PRO A 77 -4.59 5.13 -8.48
C PRO A 77 -3.70 5.89 -7.49
N LEU A 78 -3.92 5.67 -6.21
CA LEU A 78 -3.00 6.14 -5.18
C LEU A 78 -1.68 5.40 -5.34
N GLN A 79 -0.56 6.13 -5.44
CA GLN A 79 0.76 5.50 -5.44
C GLN A 79 0.93 4.80 -4.08
N SER A 80 0.84 3.47 -4.07
CA SER A 80 1.15 2.70 -2.86
C SER A 80 2.63 2.90 -2.56
N THR A 81 2.97 3.39 -1.37
CA THR A 81 4.35 3.38 -0.89
C THR A 81 4.83 1.94 -0.92
N THR A 82 5.85 1.63 -1.74
CA THR A 82 6.39 0.26 -1.87
C THR A 82 7.35 -0.10 -0.74
N THR A 83 7.69 0.87 0.11
CA THR A 83 8.64 0.73 1.21
C THR A 83 8.07 1.26 2.53
N ARG A 84 8.62 0.77 3.64
CA ARG A 84 8.41 1.31 4.99
C ARG A 84 9.75 1.58 5.69
N THR A 85 9.70 2.41 6.71
CA THR A 85 10.84 2.66 7.60
C THR A 85 10.73 1.77 8.83
N MET A 86 11.85 1.22 9.29
CA MET A 86 11.93 0.39 10.48
C MET A 86 13.10 0.87 11.34
N SER A 87 12.83 1.10 12.63
CA SER A 87 13.85 1.48 13.61
C SER A 87 14.29 0.26 14.41
N VAL A 88 15.61 0.01 14.44
CA VAL A 88 16.21 -1.15 15.10
C VAL A 88 17.32 -0.68 16.02
N THR A 89 17.32 -1.14 17.27
CA THR A 89 18.41 -0.82 18.21
C THR A 89 19.57 -1.77 18.00
N VAL A 90 20.73 -1.24 17.62
CA VAL A 90 21.93 -2.01 17.28
C VAL A 90 22.88 -2.05 18.46
N PHE A 91 23.31 -3.24 18.85
CA PHE A 91 24.24 -3.51 19.94
C PHE A 91 25.56 -4.06 19.39
N SER A 92 26.67 -3.46 19.80
CA SER A 92 28.01 -4.02 19.54
C SER A 92 28.41 -4.96 20.68
N CYS A 93 28.64 -6.24 20.39
CA CYS A 93 28.95 -7.24 21.41
C CYS A 93 30.40 -7.17 21.94
N ASP A 94 31.27 -6.38 21.33
CA ASP A 94 32.66 -6.16 21.75
C ASP A 94 32.80 -4.99 22.74
N GLY A 95 31.70 -4.32 23.10
CA GLY A 95 31.72 -3.16 23.99
C GLY A 95 32.36 -1.91 23.37
N SER A 96 32.65 -1.92 22.06
CA SER A 96 33.29 -0.80 21.36
C SER A 96 32.39 0.43 21.23
N ALA A 97 31.07 0.23 21.28
CA ALA A 97 30.08 1.27 21.09
C ALA A 97 28.86 1.05 21.98
N VAL A 98 28.22 2.16 22.35
CA VAL A 98 26.93 2.15 23.02
C VAL A 98 25.81 1.72 22.05
N PRO A 99 24.71 1.12 22.57
CA PRO A 99 23.57 0.76 21.73
C PRO A 99 23.03 1.98 20.98
N THR A 100 22.81 1.84 19.68
CA THR A 100 22.38 2.95 18.81
C THR A 100 21.15 2.55 18.01
N THR A 101 20.12 3.39 18.00
CA THR A 101 18.94 3.19 17.16
C THR A 101 19.25 3.61 15.72
N VAL A 102 19.06 2.68 14.78
CA VAL A 102 19.26 2.88 13.35
C VAL A 102 17.93 2.72 12.65
N THR A 103 17.57 3.69 11.81
CA THR A 103 16.34 3.64 10.99
C THR A 103 16.72 3.31 9.56
N VAL A 104 16.09 2.28 8.99
CA VAL A 104 16.32 1.84 7.62
C VAL A 104 15.03 1.74 6.83
N THR A 105 15.11 1.97 5.53
CA THR A 105 13.99 1.83 4.60
C THR A 105 14.06 0.47 3.91
N VAL A 106 12.97 -0.28 3.95
CA VAL A 106 12.88 -1.64 3.42
C VAL A 106 11.59 -1.83 2.61
N PRO A 107 11.52 -2.79 1.66
CA PRO A 107 10.30 -3.07 0.92
C PRO A 107 9.17 -3.54 1.84
N ASN A 108 7.93 -3.12 1.57
CA ASN A 108 6.75 -3.50 2.35
C ASN A 108 6.45 -5.01 2.28
N GLN A 109 6.69 -5.61 1.14
CA GLN A 109 6.60 -7.06 0.92
C GLN A 109 7.98 -7.73 1.03
N GLY A 110 8.93 -7.11 1.73
CA GLY A 110 10.28 -7.60 1.92
C GLY A 110 10.39 -8.72 2.96
N CYS A 111 11.60 -9.24 3.11
CA CYS A 111 11.95 -10.31 4.06
C CYS A 111 13.06 -9.88 5.02
N CYS A 112 13.32 -10.70 6.06
CA CYS A 112 14.35 -10.41 7.06
C CYS A 112 15.74 -10.20 6.44
N ARG A 113 16.05 -10.86 5.31
CA ARG A 113 17.29 -10.61 4.56
C ARG A 113 17.44 -9.16 4.13
N ASP A 114 16.38 -8.54 3.64
CA ASP A 114 16.40 -7.15 3.16
C ASP A 114 16.72 -6.20 4.32
N LEU A 115 16.11 -6.44 5.48
CA LEU A 115 16.35 -5.69 6.71
C LEU A 115 17.79 -5.88 7.21
N ILE A 116 18.28 -7.12 7.27
CA ILE A 116 19.66 -7.42 7.66
C ILE A 116 20.65 -6.74 6.72
N GLN A 117 20.39 -6.74 5.41
CA GLN A 117 21.23 -6.08 4.41
C GLN A 117 21.23 -4.55 4.60
N ALA A 118 20.06 -3.93 4.78
CA ALA A 118 19.94 -2.50 5.00
C ALA A 118 20.66 -2.07 6.30
N LEU A 119 20.53 -2.85 7.38
CA LEU A 119 21.26 -2.62 8.63
C LEU A 119 22.76 -2.82 8.46
N SER A 120 23.19 -3.83 7.69
CA SER A 120 24.61 -4.10 7.46
C SER A 120 25.30 -2.94 6.75
N ILE A 121 24.63 -2.34 5.77
CA ILE A 121 25.11 -1.14 5.07
C ILE A 121 25.15 0.05 6.04
N SER A 122 24.05 0.31 6.74
CA SER A 122 23.92 1.46 7.65
C SER A 122 24.90 1.42 8.83
N CYS A 123 25.24 0.22 9.30
CA CYS A 123 26.15 -0.01 10.42
C CYS A 123 27.60 -0.29 9.99
N SER A 124 27.93 -0.15 8.69
CA SER A 124 29.24 -0.46 8.12
C SER A 124 29.81 -1.81 8.60
N LEU A 125 29.00 -2.87 8.49
CA LEU A 125 29.37 -4.19 8.99
C LEU A 125 30.63 -4.72 8.30
N LYS A 126 31.57 -5.27 9.07
CA LYS A 126 32.76 -5.92 8.51
C LYS A 126 32.39 -7.31 7.96
N ASN A 127 33.17 -7.80 6.99
CA ASN A 127 32.99 -9.16 6.46
C ASN A 127 33.13 -10.26 7.51
N SER A 128 33.81 -9.98 8.62
CA SER A 128 33.97 -10.85 9.78
C SER A 128 32.82 -10.77 10.79
N GLU A 129 31.77 -9.99 10.52
CA GLU A 129 30.65 -9.75 11.43
C GLU A 129 29.34 -10.24 10.82
N LYS A 130 28.41 -10.68 11.67
CA LYS A 130 27.02 -11.00 11.33
C LYS A 130 26.08 -10.28 12.27
N VAL A 131 24.86 -10.03 11.82
CA VAL A 131 23.79 -9.46 12.64
C VAL A 131 22.84 -10.57 13.08
N PHE A 132 22.51 -10.61 14.37
CA PHE A 132 21.35 -11.35 14.86
C PHE A 132 20.22 -10.39 15.17
N LEU A 133 19.10 -10.57 14.48
CA LEU A 133 17.91 -9.76 14.66
C LEU A 133 16.95 -10.45 15.65
N VAL A 134 16.44 -9.69 16.61
CA VAL A 134 15.50 -10.18 17.61
C VAL A 134 14.38 -9.18 17.84
N GLU A 135 13.25 -9.72 18.27
CA GLU A 135 12.10 -8.97 18.76
C GLU A 135 12.13 -8.94 20.29
N ILE A 136 11.97 -7.77 20.87
CA ILE A 136 11.95 -7.54 22.32
C ILE A 136 10.53 -7.24 22.76
N TRP A 137 10.07 -7.99 23.77
CA TRP A 137 8.78 -7.77 24.43
C TRP A 137 8.98 -7.78 25.95
N ASN A 138 8.42 -6.80 26.67
CA ASN A 138 8.56 -6.68 28.13
C ASN A 138 10.02 -6.83 28.62
N HIS A 139 10.96 -6.21 27.91
CA HIS A 139 12.41 -6.29 28.19
C HIS A 139 13.03 -7.69 28.08
N LEU A 140 12.35 -8.62 27.40
CA LEU A 140 12.82 -9.98 27.12
C LEU A 140 12.93 -10.20 25.62
N ILE A 141 13.86 -11.05 25.20
CA ILE A 141 13.87 -11.54 23.82
C ILE A 141 12.66 -12.44 23.65
N HIS A 142 11.70 -11.97 22.86
CA HIS A 142 10.48 -12.72 22.56
C HIS A 142 10.74 -13.73 21.43
N ARG A 143 11.45 -13.29 20.40
CA ARG A 143 11.65 -14.05 19.17
C ARG A 143 12.99 -13.75 18.52
N PHE A 144 13.63 -14.79 18.00
CA PHE A 144 14.77 -14.65 17.10
C PHE A 144 14.27 -14.66 15.65
N LEU A 145 14.71 -13.67 14.86
CA LEU A 145 14.35 -13.53 13.45
C LEU A 145 15.46 -14.16 12.60
N GLU A 146 15.58 -15.49 12.70
CA GLU A 146 16.70 -16.26 12.10
C GLU A 146 16.45 -16.61 10.63
N ASP A 147 15.20 -16.85 10.25
CA ASP A 147 14.84 -17.22 8.88
C ASP A 147 14.98 -16.00 7.96
N PRO A 148 15.94 -15.99 7.01
CA PRO A 148 16.13 -14.86 6.11
C PRO A 148 14.94 -14.61 5.18
N LEU A 149 14.06 -15.60 4.98
CA LEU A 149 12.89 -15.52 4.11
C LEU A 149 11.61 -15.10 4.85
N MET A 150 11.67 -14.95 6.17
CA MET A 150 10.53 -14.49 6.97
C MET A 150 10.07 -13.11 6.50
N SER A 151 8.78 -12.98 6.21
CA SER A 151 8.18 -11.73 5.74
C SER A 151 8.21 -10.65 6.82
N LEU A 152 8.60 -9.44 6.45
CA LEU A 152 8.59 -8.28 7.34
C LEU A 152 7.17 -7.85 7.71
N SER A 153 6.15 -8.24 6.95
CA SER A 153 4.74 -7.98 7.28
C SER A 153 4.30 -8.61 8.61
N SER A 154 5.02 -9.63 9.09
CA SER A 154 4.77 -10.25 10.40
C SER A 154 5.25 -9.39 11.58
N ILE A 155 6.09 -8.38 11.32
CA ILE A 155 6.62 -7.44 12.32
C ILE A 155 5.80 -6.16 12.24
N LYS A 156 5.16 -5.80 13.34
CA LYS A 156 4.33 -4.61 13.48
C LYS A 156 5.19 -3.36 13.66
N ASP A 157 4.57 -2.21 13.46
CA ASP A 157 5.27 -0.93 13.57
C ASP A 157 5.58 -0.54 15.04
N ASP A 158 4.86 -1.11 16.01
CA ASP A 158 5.07 -0.94 17.45
C ASP A 158 6.02 -2.00 18.06
N ASP A 159 6.46 -2.99 17.28
CA ASP A 159 7.39 -4.01 17.77
C ASP A 159 8.78 -3.42 17.99
N HIS A 160 9.39 -3.74 19.14
CA HIS A 160 10.74 -3.28 19.45
C HIS A 160 11.78 -4.26 18.93
N LEU A 161 12.45 -3.87 17.84
CA LEU A 161 13.52 -4.68 17.26
C LEU A 161 14.90 -4.33 17.82
N SER A 162 15.72 -5.35 18.00
CA SER A 162 17.14 -5.21 18.31
C SER A 162 18.01 -6.07 17.42
N ALA A 163 19.21 -5.57 17.12
CA ALA A 163 20.19 -6.20 16.26
C ALA A 163 21.52 -6.31 16.99
N TYR A 164 22.07 -7.51 17.12
CA TYR A 164 23.36 -7.75 17.76
C TYR A 164 24.44 -7.98 16.70
N LYS A 165 25.47 -7.14 16.70
CA LYS A 165 26.67 -7.30 15.87
C LYS A 165 27.60 -8.31 16.53
N ILE A 166 27.76 -9.48 15.90
CA ILE A 166 28.54 -10.59 16.44
C ILE A 166 29.63 -10.99 15.45
N PRO A 167 30.86 -11.28 15.90
CA PRO A 167 31.87 -11.90 15.04
C PRO A 167 31.36 -13.22 14.43
N LYS A 168 31.68 -13.46 13.16
CA LYS A 168 31.51 -14.76 12.49
C LYS A 168 32.50 -15.73 13.11
N SER A 169 32.09 -16.38 14.20
CA SER A 169 32.96 -17.31 14.90
C SER A 169 33.20 -18.59 14.08
N MET A 170 34.39 -19.15 14.30
CA MET A 170 34.79 -20.51 13.94
C MET A 170 33.97 -21.52 14.76
N LYS A 171 33.85 -22.76 14.24
CA LYS A 171 32.94 -23.83 14.68
C LYS A 171 32.75 -23.94 16.22
N ASN A 172 31.49 -24.18 16.63
CA ASN A 172 31.04 -24.56 17.99
C ASN A 172 30.87 -23.45 19.06
N THR A 173 30.54 -22.22 18.65
CA THR A 173 30.21 -21.12 19.58
C THR A 173 28.88 -21.34 20.29
N LYS A 174 28.87 -21.19 21.61
CA LYS A 174 27.63 -21.14 22.41
C LYS A 174 27.28 -19.68 22.70
N PHE A 175 26.02 -19.31 22.48
CA PHE A 175 25.49 -18.00 22.86
C PHE A 175 24.81 -18.11 24.22
N LEU A 176 25.13 -17.19 25.12
CA LEU A 176 24.48 -17.06 26.42
C LEU A 176 23.57 -15.83 26.40
N LEU A 177 22.29 -16.04 26.63
CA LEU A 177 21.35 -14.95 26.83
C LEU A 177 21.33 -14.57 28.31
N LEU A 178 21.83 -13.37 28.62
CA LEU A 178 21.80 -12.81 29.96
C LEU A 178 20.58 -11.90 30.08
N ILE A 179 19.68 -12.25 31.00
CA ILE A 179 18.46 -11.47 31.28
C ILE A 179 18.60 -10.89 32.68
N HIS A 180 18.47 -9.56 32.77
CA HIS A 180 18.40 -8.88 34.06
C HIS A 180 16.93 -8.72 34.47
N ARG A 181 16.53 -9.34 35.58
CA ARG A 181 15.18 -9.23 36.13
C ARG A 181 15.25 -8.86 37.60
N ARG A 182 14.43 -7.89 38.02
CA ARG A 182 14.27 -7.53 39.43
C ARG A 182 13.43 -8.61 40.12
N GLN A 183 13.92 -9.14 41.24
CA GLN A 183 13.15 -10.05 42.08
C GLN A 183 12.03 -9.27 42.77
N GLU A 184 10.77 -9.62 42.50
CA GLU A 184 9.63 -9.11 43.27
C GLU A 184 9.55 -9.88 44.58
N LEU A 185 9.83 -9.19 45.70
CA LEU A 185 9.58 -9.74 47.03
C LEU A 185 8.07 -9.75 47.25
N SER A 186 7.46 -10.94 47.30
CA SER A 186 6.09 -11.10 47.75
C SER A 186 6.00 -10.67 49.22
N THR A 187 5.50 -9.47 49.48
CA THR A 187 5.00 -9.12 50.81
C THR A 187 3.77 -9.96 51.08
N HIS A 188 3.96 -11.17 51.59
CA HIS A 188 2.94 -11.87 52.35
C HIS A 188 2.64 -11.02 53.59
N ARG A 189 1.58 -10.20 53.50
CA ARG A 189 0.91 -9.70 54.70
C ARG A 189 0.24 -10.93 55.33
N VAL A 190 0.87 -11.45 56.37
CA VAL A 190 0.21 -12.33 57.33
C VAL A 190 -0.78 -11.44 58.08
N GLY A 191 -2.07 -11.62 57.76
CA GLY A 191 -3.18 -11.13 58.58
C GLY A 191 -3.55 -12.17 59.62
#